data_AF-A0A6I7PQD4-F1
#
_entry.id   AF-A0A6I7PQD4-F1
#
_cell.length_a   1.000
_cell.length_b   1.000
_cell.length_c   1.000
_cell.angle_alpha   90.00
_cell.angle_beta   90.00
_cell.angle_gamma   90.00
#
_symmetry.space_group_name_H-M   'P 1'
#
loop_
_entity.id
_entity.type
_entity.pdbx_description
1 polymer ?
#
loop_
_entity_poly.entity_id
_entity_poly.type
_entity_poly.pdbx_seq_one_letter_code
_entity_poly.pdbx_strand_id
1 'polypeptide(L)'
;MKHLHSAAAAFLSVAAVTAAHAEVDTAKWVESQRAAAITEMTDIAIEDPNDVSTLLRLATMLSEAGMHAEAERLLHEAALDNAELNVLIEGQYTLDGNPCSDCDRGSIGPDVIVGDLNGFGNYTRWNTGGPVNGIMAFSVGTTSCNLGDVNLQWFANNNRHPVIAQNFYRLKDGRYEQIGMSWLKHGFTALQQSLCATPQNPCQSSGSGSLLGVYCSDPYSASLNGSYSWLGPRWQVDAASGFFTYPYATAPNNAPIGKRLQVLNDDMDPALNPGALFFAEGLYVAPDDHEAGNARNNASYRRFTFTWAEQGGVGTVNNLSWAQATQRQQAGIQAWQDFEPGVTILDVDVPNDSGPYTGHFIVGYKVFDNGDGTWDYEYAIQNLTSHRSGQSFSVPVPANVNVTNVGAHYVNHHSGDGEGGVNYSSAPWNITVANGAVTWATETFSENINANALRWGTMYNFRFTADAKPEAADATLGLFRPGTPDAMVFTVDAPGGCELVGDINGDGAVDFADLSEVLTGFGGSYDFQDLSNVLSNFGQEC
;
A
#
# COMPACT_ATOMS: atom_id res chain seq x y z
N MET A 1 64.83 34.58 15.79
CA MET A 1 63.35 34.58 15.66
C MET A 1 63.00 34.81 14.20
N LYS A 2 62.10 33.98 13.64
CA LYS A 2 61.71 33.86 12.21
C LYS A 2 62.41 32.76 11.41
N HIS A 3 62.12 31.50 11.77
CA HIS A 3 61.99 30.39 10.84
C HIS A 3 60.74 29.62 11.23
N LEU A 4 59.71 29.64 10.38
CA LEU A 4 58.52 28.77 10.29
C LEU A 4 57.41 29.60 9.62
N HIS A 5 56.71 29.01 8.66
CA HIS A 5 55.67 29.54 7.75
C HIS A 5 56.15 29.93 6.34
N SER A 6 56.52 28.93 5.53
CA SER A 6 56.25 28.95 4.08
C SER A 6 56.39 27.53 3.51
N ALA A 7 55.36 26.70 3.73
CA ALA A 7 55.16 25.41 3.05
C ALA A 7 53.69 24.95 3.14
N ALA A 8 52.73 25.89 3.16
CA ALA A 8 51.30 25.58 3.33
C ALA A 8 50.40 26.29 2.29
N ALA A 9 50.93 26.65 1.13
CA ALA A 9 50.20 27.41 0.11
C ALA A 9 50.06 26.71 -1.26
N ALA A 10 50.39 25.42 -1.38
CA ALA A 10 50.38 24.73 -2.69
C ALA A 10 49.53 23.43 -2.74
N PHE A 11 48.75 23.11 -1.70
CA PHE A 11 47.88 21.93 -1.69
C PHE A 11 46.38 22.24 -1.47
N LEU A 12 45.97 23.52 -1.59
CA LEU A 12 44.59 23.95 -1.38
C LEU A 12 43.83 24.37 -2.64
N SER A 13 44.36 24.13 -3.85
CA SER A 13 43.76 24.70 -5.08
C SER A 13 43.47 23.69 -6.20
N VAL A 14 43.28 22.41 -5.89
CA VAL A 14 42.75 21.45 -6.88
C VAL A 14 41.43 20.83 -6.40
N ALA A 15 41.28 20.51 -5.11
CA ALA A 15 40.03 19.97 -4.56
C ALA A 15 38.86 20.98 -4.53
N ALA A 16 39.14 22.27 -4.23
CA ALA A 16 38.12 23.33 -4.24
C ALA A 16 37.71 23.75 -5.65
N VAL A 17 38.59 23.58 -6.64
CA VAL A 17 38.30 23.86 -8.04
C VAL A 17 37.50 22.71 -8.65
N THR A 18 37.77 21.45 -8.29
CA THR A 18 36.93 20.31 -8.73
C THR A 18 35.56 20.28 -8.06
N ALA A 19 35.42 20.74 -6.80
CA ALA A 19 34.13 20.85 -6.13
C ALA A 19 33.25 21.99 -6.70
N ALA A 20 33.86 23.14 -7.02
CA ALA A 20 33.14 24.26 -7.64
C ALA A 20 32.74 23.97 -9.11
N HIS A 21 33.52 23.19 -9.86
CA HIS A 21 33.11 22.76 -11.20
C HIS A 21 32.01 21.68 -11.14
N ALA A 22 32.01 20.79 -10.13
CA ALA A 22 30.93 19.84 -9.89
C ALA A 22 29.63 20.51 -9.43
N GLU A 23 29.70 21.56 -8.59
CA GLU A 23 28.53 22.38 -8.18
C GLU A 23 27.94 23.21 -9.33
N VAL A 24 28.77 23.71 -10.25
CA VAL A 24 28.30 24.47 -11.42
C VAL A 24 27.67 23.57 -12.48
N ASP A 25 28.16 22.34 -12.65
CA ASP A 25 27.54 21.35 -13.55
C ASP A 25 26.24 20.76 -12.97
N THR A 26 26.15 20.55 -11.65
CA THR A 26 24.88 20.16 -11.00
C THR A 26 23.86 21.29 -11.01
N ALA A 27 24.24 22.55 -10.80
CA ALA A 27 23.31 23.68 -10.86
C ALA A 27 22.70 23.84 -12.27
N LYS A 28 23.51 23.76 -13.32
CA LYS A 28 23.02 23.81 -14.72
C LYS A 28 22.18 22.60 -15.10
N TRP A 29 22.53 21.42 -14.59
CA TRP A 29 21.73 20.22 -14.78
C TRP A 29 20.38 20.37 -14.06
N VAL A 30 20.35 20.77 -12.79
CA VAL A 30 19.12 21.05 -12.03
C VAL A 30 18.24 22.08 -12.73
N GLU A 31 18.83 23.15 -13.28
CA GLU A 31 18.10 24.17 -14.05
C GLU A 31 17.49 23.62 -15.34
N SER A 32 18.23 22.76 -16.07
CA SER A 32 17.70 22.07 -17.26
C SER A 32 16.54 21.11 -16.93
N GLN A 33 16.61 20.43 -15.79
CA GLN A 33 15.57 19.50 -15.36
C GLN A 33 14.32 20.24 -14.85
N ARG A 34 14.49 21.39 -14.17
CA ARG A 34 13.41 22.29 -13.81
C ARG A 34 12.65 22.79 -15.04
N ALA A 35 13.35 23.13 -16.11
CA ALA A 35 12.73 23.57 -17.36
C ALA A 35 11.84 22.49 -18.01
N ALA A 36 12.24 21.21 -17.97
CA ALA A 36 11.44 20.10 -18.48
C ALA A 36 10.16 19.91 -17.66
N ALA A 37 10.26 19.88 -16.34
CA ALA A 37 9.10 19.76 -15.46
C ALA A 37 8.14 20.96 -15.58
N ILE A 38 8.66 22.18 -15.75
CA ILE A 38 7.83 23.39 -16.01
C ILE A 38 7.07 23.24 -17.33
N THR A 39 7.72 22.75 -18.40
CA THR A 39 7.08 22.56 -19.71
C THR A 39 5.93 21.58 -19.61
N GLU A 40 6.15 20.43 -18.97
CA GLU A 40 5.13 19.41 -18.82
C GLU A 40 3.97 19.86 -17.93
N MET A 41 4.26 20.57 -16.83
CA MET A 41 3.23 21.18 -15.97
C MET A 41 2.42 22.24 -16.70
N THR A 42 3.03 22.95 -17.65
CA THR A 42 2.32 23.91 -18.52
C THR A 42 1.34 23.17 -19.42
N ASP A 43 1.72 22.02 -20.01
CA ASP A 43 0.83 21.22 -20.84
C ASP A 43 -0.36 20.68 -20.03
N ILE A 44 -0.12 20.18 -18.80
CA ILE A 44 -1.19 19.71 -17.91
C ILE A 44 -2.13 20.87 -17.52
N ALA A 45 -1.59 22.05 -17.22
CA ALA A 45 -2.39 23.24 -16.91
C ALA A 45 -3.24 23.72 -18.10
N ILE A 46 -2.78 23.49 -19.34
CA ILE A 46 -3.57 23.76 -20.55
C ILE A 46 -4.72 22.76 -20.69
N GLU A 47 -4.49 21.48 -20.36
CA GLU A 47 -5.51 20.43 -20.43
C GLU A 47 -6.62 20.62 -19.38
N ASP A 48 -6.25 21.04 -18.16
CA ASP A 48 -7.19 21.35 -17.08
C ASP A 48 -6.87 22.72 -16.43
N PRO A 49 -7.34 23.83 -17.04
CA PRO A 49 -7.06 25.18 -16.54
C PRO A 49 -7.76 25.53 -15.23
N ASN A 50 -8.58 24.62 -14.68
CA ASN A 50 -9.24 24.82 -13.39
C ASN A 50 -8.59 23.99 -12.27
N ASP A 51 -7.55 23.20 -12.57
CA ASP A 51 -6.82 22.46 -11.53
C ASP A 51 -5.90 23.41 -10.76
N VAL A 52 -6.45 23.97 -9.68
CA VAL A 52 -5.76 24.86 -8.74
C VAL A 52 -4.44 24.25 -8.23
N SER A 53 -4.39 22.93 -7.95
CA SER A 53 -3.15 22.27 -7.49
C SER A 53 -2.06 22.34 -8.55
N THR A 54 -2.43 22.07 -9.80
CA THR A 54 -1.50 22.15 -10.94
C THR A 54 -0.98 23.57 -11.13
N LEU A 55 -1.86 24.56 -11.07
CA LEU A 55 -1.48 25.98 -11.24
C LEU A 55 -0.58 26.48 -10.11
N LEU A 56 -0.90 26.18 -8.84
CA LEU A 56 -0.05 26.54 -7.69
C LEU A 56 1.35 25.95 -7.81
N ARG A 57 1.47 24.70 -8.27
CA ARG A 57 2.76 24.03 -8.46
C ARG A 57 3.56 24.68 -9.57
N LEU A 58 2.92 24.95 -10.72
CA LEU A 58 3.56 25.62 -11.83
C LEU A 58 4.07 27.01 -11.41
N ALA A 59 3.26 27.80 -10.69
CA ALA A 59 3.67 29.09 -10.14
C ALA A 59 4.85 28.95 -9.17
N THR A 60 4.84 27.94 -8.29
CA THR A 60 5.95 27.66 -7.36
C THR A 60 7.23 27.36 -8.13
N MET A 61 7.16 26.48 -9.13
CA MET A 61 8.31 26.09 -9.95
C MET A 61 8.87 27.28 -10.77
N LEU A 62 7.99 28.10 -11.34
CA LEU A 62 8.35 29.33 -12.06
C LEU A 62 9.03 30.34 -11.13
N SER A 63 8.50 30.53 -9.93
CA SER A 63 9.09 31.42 -8.93
C SER A 63 10.48 30.95 -8.52
N GLU A 64 10.68 29.65 -8.27
CA GLU A 64 12.00 29.09 -7.97
C GLU A 64 12.98 29.18 -9.15
N ALA A 65 12.48 29.23 -10.39
CA ALA A 65 13.26 29.48 -11.59
C ALA A 65 13.55 30.97 -11.85
N GLY A 66 13.18 31.87 -10.92
CA GLY A 66 13.35 33.32 -11.06
C GLY A 66 12.34 34.00 -12.00
N MET A 67 11.35 33.26 -12.50
CA MET A 67 10.28 33.75 -13.37
C MET A 67 9.10 34.32 -12.55
N HIS A 68 9.39 35.19 -11.57
CA HIS A 68 8.39 35.66 -10.59
C HIS A 68 7.19 36.37 -11.21
N ALA A 69 7.40 37.18 -12.26
CA ALA A 69 6.31 37.89 -12.94
C ALA A 69 5.35 36.93 -13.66
N GLU A 70 5.88 35.82 -14.17
CA GLU A 70 5.07 34.78 -14.82
C GLU A 70 4.29 33.96 -13.78
N ALA A 71 4.94 33.63 -12.65
CA ALA A 71 4.30 32.98 -11.53
C ALA A 71 3.14 33.84 -10.97
N GLU A 72 3.35 35.14 -10.79
CA GLU A 72 2.34 36.09 -10.32
C GLU A 72 1.19 36.22 -11.32
N ARG A 73 1.49 36.28 -12.62
CA ARG A 73 0.47 36.29 -13.68
C ARG A 73 -0.40 35.03 -13.64
N LEU A 74 0.22 33.86 -13.54
CA LEU A 74 -0.48 32.58 -13.50
C LEU A 74 -1.47 32.52 -12.32
N LEU A 75 -1.03 32.99 -11.14
CA LEU A 75 -1.89 33.03 -9.95
C LEU A 75 -3.06 34.02 -10.09
N HIS A 76 -2.83 35.17 -10.73
CA HIS A 76 -3.90 36.14 -11.02
C HIS A 76 -4.91 35.63 -12.06
N GLU A 77 -4.44 34.96 -13.12
CA GLU A 77 -5.28 34.41 -14.19
C GLU A 77 -6.11 33.21 -13.72
N ALA A 78 -5.58 32.44 -12.76
CA ALA A 78 -6.28 31.33 -12.12
C ALA A 78 -7.49 31.76 -11.27
N ALA A 79 -7.75 33.07 -11.14
CA ALA A 79 -8.81 33.66 -10.32
C ALA A 79 -8.83 33.16 -8.87
N LEU A 80 -7.65 32.75 -8.39
CA LEU A 80 -7.43 32.30 -7.04
C LEU A 80 -7.72 33.47 -6.12
N ASP A 81 -8.49 33.24 -5.07
CA ASP A 81 -8.81 34.33 -4.15
C ASP A 81 -7.51 34.83 -3.47
N ASN A 82 -7.54 36.02 -2.87
CA ASN A 82 -6.37 36.55 -2.16
C ASN A 82 -5.92 35.66 -0.97
N ALA A 83 -6.72 34.65 -0.58
CA ALA A 83 -6.39 33.66 0.43
C ALA A 83 -5.57 32.50 -0.16
N GLU A 84 -5.82 32.08 -1.39
CA GLU A 84 -5.03 31.10 -2.16
C GLU A 84 -3.68 31.68 -2.65
N LEU A 85 -3.60 33.00 -2.89
CA LEU A 85 -2.35 33.71 -3.21
C LEU A 85 -1.32 33.68 -2.05
N ASN A 86 -1.76 33.54 -0.79
CA ASN A 86 -0.88 33.44 0.37
C ASN A 86 -0.15 32.09 0.49
N VAL A 87 -0.40 31.13 -0.42
CA VAL A 87 0.36 29.87 -0.47
C VAL A 87 1.86 30.10 -0.78
N LEU A 88 2.22 31.27 -1.33
CA LEU A 88 3.62 31.69 -1.52
C LEU A 88 4.22 32.47 -0.35
N ILE A 89 3.44 32.90 0.65
CA ILE A 89 3.90 33.71 1.80
C ILE A 89 3.22 33.24 3.09
N GLU A 90 3.98 32.54 3.92
CA GLU A 90 3.68 32.18 5.32
C GLU A 90 2.22 31.83 5.67
N GLY A 91 1.94 30.52 5.66
CA GLY A 91 1.51 29.87 6.90
C GLY A 91 0.04 29.95 7.31
N GLN A 92 -0.92 30.34 6.46
CA GLN A 92 -2.34 30.17 6.77
C GLN A 92 -3.17 29.94 5.51
N TYR A 93 -3.60 28.72 5.21
CA TYR A 93 -4.97 28.40 4.76
C TYR A 93 -5.23 26.88 4.80
N THR A 94 -6.34 26.53 5.46
CA THR A 94 -6.97 25.22 5.49
C THR A 94 -7.81 25.04 4.23
N LEU A 95 -7.48 24.08 3.37
CA LEU A 95 -8.49 23.49 2.49
C LEU A 95 -9.54 22.80 3.37
N ASP A 96 -10.78 22.68 2.88
CA ASP A 96 -12.00 22.14 3.53
C ASP A 96 -11.91 20.66 4.01
N GLY A 97 -10.73 20.19 4.44
CA GLY A 97 -10.54 19.03 5.27
C GLY A 97 -10.67 19.40 6.74
N ASN A 98 -11.31 18.53 7.52
CA ASN A 98 -11.34 18.66 8.97
C ASN A 98 -9.88 18.78 9.47
N PRO A 99 -9.49 19.87 10.18
CA PRO A 99 -8.14 20.02 10.71
C PRO A 99 -7.78 18.76 11.50
N CYS A 100 -6.54 18.33 11.38
CA CYS A 100 -6.12 17.09 12.00
C CYS A 100 -6.12 17.20 13.53
N SER A 101 -7.17 16.66 14.16
CA SER A 101 -7.34 16.64 15.61
C SER A 101 -6.29 15.79 16.33
N ASP A 102 -5.67 14.85 15.62
CA ASP A 102 -4.73 13.86 16.17
C ASP A 102 -3.34 13.89 15.47
N CYS A 103 -2.97 15.02 14.86
CA CYS A 103 -1.63 15.22 14.30
C CYS A 103 -0.66 15.70 15.38
N ASP A 104 -0.46 14.84 16.37
CA ASP A 104 0.63 14.99 17.32
C ASP A 104 1.98 14.97 16.58
N ARG A 105 3.01 15.53 17.22
CA ARG A 105 4.37 15.50 16.66
C ARG A 105 4.74 14.06 16.33
N GLY A 106 4.98 13.82 15.04
CA GLY A 106 5.52 12.58 14.52
C GLY A 106 6.96 12.36 14.96
N SER A 107 7.42 11.18 14.62
CA SER A 107 8.68 10.56 15.01
C SER A 107 9.93 11.42 14.74
N ILE A 108 11.09 10.99 15.25
CA ILE A 108 12.37 11.67 14.97
C ILE A 108 12.68 11.55 13.46
N GLY A 109 13.06 12.66 12.81
CA GLY A 109 13.34 12.72 11.37
C GLY A 109 12.11 13.12 10.54
N PRO A 110 12.18 13.01 9.20
CA PRO A 110 11.02 13.19 8.33
C PRO A 110 9.98 12.06 8.52
N ASP A 111 8.69 12.38 8.43
CA ASP A 111 7.59 11.41 8.62
C ASP A 111 6.45 11.73 7.65
N VAL A 112 6.31 10.95 6.57
CA VAL A 112 5.33 11.20 5.51
C VAL A 112 4.08 10.36 5.68
N ILE A 113 2.95 11.02 5.95
CA ILE A 113 1.64 10.35 6.00
C ILE A 113 0.76 10.77 4.83
N VAL A 114 -0.27 9.96 4.56
CA VAL A 114 -1.41 10.39 3.76
C VAL A 114 -2.40 11.13 4.65
N GLY A 115 -2.39 12.46 4.58
CA GLY A 115 -3.29 13.33 5.33
C GLY A 115 -4.73 13.36 4.79
N ASP A 116 -4.94 13.23 3.48
CA ASP A 116 -6.30 13.08 2.93
C ASP A 116 -6.30 12.40 1.55
N LEU A 117 -7.35 11.65 1.25
CA LEU A 117 -7.69 11.26 -0.11
C LEU A 117 -8.72 12.26 -0.64
N ASN A 118 -8.28 13.18 -1.49
CA ASN A 118 -8.96 14.47 -1.71
C ASN A 118 -9.78 14.55 -3.01
N GLY A 119 -9.81 13.50 -3.84
CA GLY A 119 -10.58 13.51 -5.08
C GLY A 119 -10.42 12.27 -5.95
N PHE A 120 -11.17 12.23 -7.06
CA PHE A 120 -11.15 11.14 -8.03
C PHE A 120 -10.96 11.64 -9.46
N GLY A 121 -10.15 10.92 -10.23
CA GLY A 121 -10.14 10.94 -11.68
C GLY A 121 -10.85 9.68 -12.19
N ASN A 122 -11.71 9.83 -13.20
CA ASN A 122 -12.34 8.71 -13.90
C ASN A 122 -12.16 8.90 -15.41
N TYR A 123 -11.39 8.01 -16.02
CA TYR A 123 -10.96 8.12 -17.41
C TYR A 123 -11.72 7.18 -18.36
N THR A 124 -12.58 6.33 -17.83
CA THR A 124 -13.37 5.33 -18.58
C THR A 124 -14.86 5.46 -18.30
N ARG A 125 -15.32 6.65 -17.89
CA ARG A 125 -16.75 6.97 -17.85
C ARG A 125 -17.32 7.04 -19.26
N TRP A 126 -18.65 7.08 -19.37
CA TRP A 126 -19.30 6.96 -20.67
C TRP A 126 -18.90 8.08 -21.66
N ASN A 127 -18.83 9.33 -21.21
CA ASN A 127 -18.43 10.45 -22.07
C ASN A 127 -16.93 10.44 -22.46
N THR A 128 -16.14 9.49 -21.92
CA THR A 128 -14.74 9.26 -22.29
C THR A 128 -14.52 7.91 -22.98
N GLY A 129 -15.59 7.21 -23.40
CA GLY A 129 -15.52 5.98 -24.19
C GLY A 129 -15.82 4.68 -23.44
N GLY A 130 -16.10 4.74 -22.13
CA GLY A 130 -16.45 3.57 -21.33
C GLY A 130 -15.24 2.68 -20.96
N PRO A 131 -15.49 1.53 -20.31
CA PRO A 131 -14.46 0.54 -19.99
C PRO A 131 -13.79 -0.02 -21.25
N VAL A 132 -12.49 -0.26 -21.18
CA VAL A 132 -11.70 -0.83 -22.29
C VAL A 132 -11.36 -2.28 -21.95
N ASN A 133 -11.84 -3.24 -22.74
CA ASN A 133 -11.69 -4.68 -22.49
C ASN A 133 -12.15 -5.09 -21.08
N GLY A 134 -13.25 -4.49 -20.60
CA GLY A 134 -13.76 -4.73 -19.25
C GLY A 134 -12.95 -4.08 -18.13
N ILE A 135 -12.01 -3.18 -18.45
CA ILE A 135 -11.19 -2.46 -17.46
C ILE A 135 -11.63 -1.00 -17.38
N MET A 136 -11.87 -0.54 -16.16
CA MET A 136 -12.02 0.87 -15.83
C MET A 136 -10.69 1.45 -15.34
N ALA A 137 -10.49 2.76 -15.56
CA ALA A 137 -9.31 3.47 -15.12
C ALA A 137 -9.63 4.71 -14.29
N PHE A 138 -8.98 4.79 -13.15
CA PHE A 138 -9.16 5.85 -12.17
C PHE A 138 -7.83 6.49 -11.75
N SER A 139 -7.94 7.54 -10.96
CA SER A 139 -6.88 8.02 -10.08
C SER A 139 -7.52 8.63 -8.82
N VAL A 140 -6.74 8.72 -7.76
CA VAL A 140 -7.13 9.23 -6.45
C VAL A 140 -6.20 10.39 -6.13
N GLY A 141 -6.78 11.54 -5.81
CA GLY A 141 -6.01 12.68 -5.33
C GLY A 141 -5.57 12.45 -3.89
N THR A 142 -4.38 12.92 -3.53
CA THR A 142 -3.76 12.67 -2.23
C THR A 142 -3.19 13.96 -1.66
N THR A 143 -3.39 14.19 -0.38
CA THR A 143 -2.67 15.22 0.37
C THR A 143 -1.72 14.53 1.33
N SER A 144 -0.41 14.70 1.16
CA SER A 144 0.57 14.21 2.14
C SER A 144 0.77 15.22 3.26
N CYS A 145 1.31 14.76 4.38
CA CYS A 145 1.78 15.62 5.46
C CYS A 145 3.14 15.16 5.95
N ASN A 146 3.99 16.10 6.36
CA ASN A 146 5.20 15.79 7.10
C ASN A 146 4.92 15.97 8.60
N LEU A 147 4.68 14.89 9.34
CA LEU A 147 4.45 14.98 10.79
C LEU A 147 5.74 15.00 11.61
N GLY A 148 6.88 14.82 10.97
CA GLY A 148 8.18 14.67 11.64
C GLY A 148 8.74 15.97 12.18
N ASP A 149 10.02 15.97 12.52
CA ASP A 149 10.73 17.17 13.00
C ASP A 149 11.85 17.68 12.09
N VAL A 150 11.96 17.07 10.90
CA VAL A 150 12.86 17.46 9.83
C VAL A 150 12.08 17.60 8.53
N ASN A 151 12.47 18.53 7.66
CA ASN A 151 11.88 18.66 6.33
C ASN A 151 12.07 17.39 5.51
N LEU A 152 11.00 16.94 4.85
CA LEU A 152 11.00 15.79 3.95
C LEU A 152 11.46 16.22 2.54
N GLN A 153 12.20 15.36 1.85
CA GLN A 153 12.75 15.62 0.52
C GLN A 153 11.73 15.43 -0.60
N TRP A 154 11.74 16.34 -1.60
CA TRP A 154 10.78 16.36 -2.72
C TRP A 154 11.44 16.73 -4.07
N PHE A 155 12.64 16.23 -4.32
CA PHE A 155 13.45 16.58 -5.50
C PHE A 155 13.02 15.83 -6.77
N ALA A 156 12.29 16.48 -7.69
CA ALA A 156 11.68 15.89 -8.90
C ALA A 156 12.52 14.94 -9.79
N ASN A 157 13.84 15.13 -9.83
CA ASN A 157 14.69 14.54 -10.88
C ASN A 157 15.78 13.62 -10.34
N ASN A 158 15.57 13.05 -9.17
CA ASN A 158 16.43 12.01 -8.63
C ASN A 158 15.56 10.98 -7.88
N ASN A 159 16.17 10.19 -7.01
CA ASN A 159 15.47 9.22 -6.20
C ASN A 159 15.17 9.71 -4.78
N ARG A 160 15.11 11.04 -4.58
CA ARG A 160 14.87 11.70 -3.28
C ARG A 160 13.57 12.50 -3.33
N HIS A 161 12.48 11.78 -3.57
CA HIS A 161 11.11 12.25 -3.49
C HIS A 161 10.18 11.05 -3.25
N PRO A 162 8.96 11.26 -2.74
CA PRO A 162 8.02 10.16 -2.54
C PRO A 162 7.43 9.64 -3.85
N VAL A 163 7.21 8.34 -3.89
CA VAL A 163 6.38 7.67 -4.89
C VAL A 163 5.06 7.24 -4.26
N ILE A 164 3.97 7.37 -5.01
CA ILE A 164 2.61 7.31 -4.46
C ILE A 164 1.82 6.21 -5.15
N ALA A 165 1.53 5.15 -4.40
CA ALA A 165 0.65 4.07 -4.82
C ALA A 165 -0.82 4.41 -4.54
N GLN A 166 -1.71 3.99 -5.43
CA GLN A 166 -3.16 4.09 -5.27
C GLN A 166 -3.79 2.73 -5.52
N ASN A 167 -4.70 2.31 -4.63
CA ASN A 167 -5.37 1.01 -4.68
C ASN A 167 -6.87 1.15 -4.40
N PHE A 168 -7.68 0.26 -4.98
CA PHE A 168 -9.11 0.10 -4.64
C PHE A 168 -9.38 -1.27 -4.05
N TYR A 169 -10.33 -1.32 -3.12
CA TYR A 169 -10.76 -2.51 -2.40
C TYR A 169 -12.27 -2.63 -2.38
N ARG A 170 -12.76 -3.86 -2.25
CA ARG A 170 -14.18 -4.22 -2.10
C ARG A 170 -14.37 -5.08 -0.85
N LEU A 171 -15.29 -4.68 0.02
CA LEU A 171 -15.87 -5.54 1.05
C LEU A 171 -17.21 -6.08 0.55
N LYS A 172 -17.32 -7.40 0.41
CA LYS A 172 -18.56 -8.08 0.00
C LYS A 172 -18.68 -9.40 0.73
N ASP A 173 -19.86 -9.66 1.32
CA ASP A 173 -20.17 -10.92 2.02
C ASP A 173 -19.07 -11.32 3.04
N GLY A 174 -18.57 -10.34 3.81
CA GLY A 174 -17.52 -10.53 4.81
C GLY A 174 -16.08 -10.63 4.26
N ARG A 175 -15.89 -10.62 2.94
CA ARG A 175 -14.56 -10.73 2.30
C ARG A 175 -14.07 -9.38 1.81
N TYR A 176 -12.83 -9.04 2.15
CA TYR A 176 -12.16 -7.78 1.77
C TYR A 176 -11.07 -8.05 0.73
N GLU A 177 -11.30 -7.65 -0.53
CA GLU A 177 -10.43 -7.98 -1.66
C GLU A 177 -9.88 -6.70 -2.32
N GLN A 178 -8.60 -6.71 -2.71
CA GLN A 178 -8.03 -5.63 -3.53
C GLN A 178 -8.45 -5.83 -4.99
N ILE A 179 -9.26 -4.91 -5.52
CA ILE A 179 -9.83 -5.02 -6.87
C ILE A 179 -9.09 -4.16 -7.89
N GLY A 180 -8.15 -3.31 -7.45
CA GLY A 180 -7.37 -2.49 -8.36
C GLY A 180 -6.11 -1.93 -7.77
N MET A 181 -5.16 -1.64 -8.66
CA MET A 181 -3.94 -0.95 -8.35
C MET A 181 -3.49 -0.07 -9.52
N SER A 182 -2.62 0.89 -9.23
CA SER A 182 -2.00 1.81 -10.17
C SER A 182 -0.48 1.60 -10.23
N TRP A 183 0.16 2.10 -11.28
CA TRP A 183 1.57 2.54 -11.20
C TRP A 183 1.70 3.69 -10.18
N LEU A 184 2.93 4.02 -9.85
CA LEU A 184 3.24 5.02 -8.83
C LEU A 184 3.32 6.42 -9.42
N LYS A 185 2.68 7.39 -8.78
CA LYS A 185 2.93 8.79 -9.10
C LYS A 185 4.21 9.26 -8.41
N HIS A 186 5.14 9.84 -9.16
CA HIS A 186 6.38 10.42 -8.65
C HIS A 186 6.17 11.86 -8.15
N GLY A 187 6.69 12.19 -6.96
CA GLY A 187 6.82 13.56 -6.44
C GLY A 187 7.67 14.45 -7.35
N PHE A 188 7.31 15.73 -7.46
CA PHE A 188 8.11 16.69 -8.23
C PHE A 188 8.19 18.10 -7.63
N THR A 189 7.20 18.51 -6.85
CA THR A 189 7.20 19.79 -6.12
C THR A 189 6.31 19.62 -4.91
N ALA A 190 6.65 20.16 -3.75
CA ALA A 190 5.81 20.14 -2.55
C ALA A 190 5.22 21.54 -2.30
N LEU A 191 3.90 21.64 -2.26
CA LEU A 191 3.23 22.80 -1.69
C LEU A 191 3.34 22.76 -0.16
N GLN A 192 3.16 23.92 0.48
CA GLN A 192 3.38 24.11 1.92
C GLN A 192 2.06 24.50 2.63
N GLN A 193 1.01 23.69 2.45
CA GLN A 193 -0.31 23.97 3.01
C GLN A 193 -0.43 23.50 4.46
N SER A 194 -1.58 23.76 5.09
CA SER A 194 -1.76 23.59 6.53
C SER A 194 -2.78 22.52 6.93
N LEU A 195 -3.06 21.50 6.10
CA LEU A 195 -4.05 20.45 6.42
C LEU A 195 -3.71 19.74 7.74
N CYS A 196 -2.42 19.46 7.96
CA CYS A 196 -1.91 18.79 9.16
C CYS A 196 -1.34 19.73 10.20
N ALA A 197 -1.44 21.04 9.97
CA ALA A 197 -1.04 22.02 10.96
C ALA A 197 -2.09 22.11 12.07
N THR A 198 -1.63 22.29 13.30
CA THR A 198 -2.47 22.65 14.45
C THR A 198 -2.00 23.97 15.05
N PRO A 199 -2.78 24.63 15.93
CA PRO A 199 -2.30 25.81 16.62
C PRO A 199 -1.01 25.58 17.44
N GLN A 200 -0.76 24.34 17.89
CA GLN A 200 0.44 23.94 18.62
C GLN A 200 1.59 23.56 17.68
N ASN A 201 1.26 22.97 16.55
CA ASN A 201 2.17 22.47 15.52
C ASN A 201 1.86 23.16 14.18
N PRO A 202 2.17 24.46 14.02
CA PRO A 202 1.89 25.18 12.78
C PRO A 202 2.78 24.64 11.65
N CYS A 203 2.30 24.71 10.40
CA CYS A 203 3.14 24.42 9.24
C CYS A 203 4.38 25.33 9.22
N GLN A 204 5.54 24.71 9.26
CA GLN A 204 6.86 25.32 9.18
C GLN A 204 7.35 25.21 7.75
N SER A 205 6.86 26.11 6.90
CA SER A 205 7.19 26.11 5.47
C SER A 205 8.70 26.06 5.25
N SER A 206 9.14 25.18 4.34
CA SER A 206 10.54 25.10 3.93
C SER A 206 10.97 26.29 3.05
N GLY A 207 10.00 27.08 2.57
CA GLY A 207 10.21 28.14 1.57
C GLY A 207 10.52 27.63 0.16
N SER A 208 10.39 26.31 -0.09
CA SER A 208 10.71 25.70 -1.37
C SER A 208 9.78 24.52 -1.70
N GLY A 209 9.55 24.30 -2.99
CA GLY A 209 8.93 23.10 -3.54
C GLY A 209 9.82 21.86 -3.54
N SER A 210 11.11 21.98 -3.24
CA SER A 210 12.02 20.82 -3.18
C SER A 210 11.99 20.09 -1.83
N LEU A 211 11.28 20.63 -0.84
CA LEU A 211 11.19 20.11 0.52
C LEU A 211 9.77 20.30 1.06
N LEU A 212 9.16 19.29 1.68
CA LEU A 212 7.93 19.46 2.46
C LEU A 212 8.27 19.85 3.90
N GLY A 213 7.88 21.06 4.30
CA GLY A 213 8.11 21.60 5.64
C GLY A 213 7.44 20.80 6.74
N VAL A 214 7.98 20.90 7.95
CA VAL A 214 7.44 20.24 9.15
C VAL A 214 5.99 20.71 9.42
N TYR A 215 5.09 19.77 9.66
CA TYR A 215 3.62 19.95 9.77
C TYR A 215 2.92 20.55 8.56
N CYS A 216 3.64 20.76 7.45
CA CYS A 216 3.05 21.20 6.21
C CYS A 216 2.46 20.03 5.44
N SER A 217 1.53 20.35 4.55
CA SER A 217 0.85 19.39 3.70
C SER A 217 0.96 19.72 2.22
N ASP A 218 1.07 18.69 1.39
CA ASP A 218 1.18 18.82 -0.07
C ASP A 218 0.02 18.09 -0.78
N PRO A 219 -0.98 18.82 -1.35
CA PRO A 219 -2.10 18.20 -2.07
C PRO A 219 -1.79 17.99 -3.55
N TYR A 220 -1.74 16.75 -4.01
CA TYR A 220 -1.85 16.39 -5.42
C TYR A 220 -3.31 16.13 -5.80
N SER A 221 -3.76 16.75 -6.90
CA SER A 221 -5.07 16.45 -7.48
C SER A 221 -5.10 15.03 -8.04
N ALA A 222 -6.30 14.49 -8.24
CA ALA A 222 -6.46 13.20 -8.88
C ALA A 222 -5.96 13.24 -10.34
N SER A 223 -6.09 14.37 -11.04
CA SER A 223 -5.59 14.53 -12.41
C SER A 223 -4.07 14.37 -12.46
N LEU A 224 -3.34 15.08 -11.59
CA LEU A 224 -1.88 14.93 -11.44
C LEU A 224 -1.48 13.50 -11.08
N ASN A 225 -2.21 12.87 -10.15
CA ASN A 225 -1.98 11.49 -9.74
C ASN A 225 -2.28 10.43 -10.81
N GLY A 226 -2.96 10.81 -11.89
CA GLY A 226 -3.24 9.96 -13.06
C GLY A 226 -2.50 10.38 -14.32
N SER A 227 -1.56 11.34 -14.25
CA SER A 227 -0.82 11.84 -15.41
C SER A 227 0.27 10.88 -15.85
N TYR A 228 0.22 10.45 -17.11
CA TYR A 228 1.09 9.41 -17.67
C TYR A 228 2.59 9.66 -17.51
N SER A 229 2.97 10.92 -17.57
CA SER A 229 4.36 11.36 -17.58
C SER A 229 4.99 11.41 -16.19
N TRP A 230 4.18 11.27 -15.13
CA TRP A 230 4.61 11.16 -13.74
C TRP A 230 4.39 9.76 -13.15
N LEU A 231 3.94 8.80 -13.97
CA LEU A 231 3.68 7.43 -13.53
C LEU A 231 4.86 6.52 -13.84
N GLY A 232 5.46 5.96 -12.79
CA GLY A 232 6.53 4.98 -12.83
C GLY A 232 6.10 3.62 -12.25
N PRO A 233 6.74 2.51 -12.66
CA PRO A 233 6.33 1.18 -12.23
C PRO A 233 6.71 0.89 -10.77
N ARG A 234 5.98 -0.04 -10.13
CA ARG A 234 6.23 -0.47 -8.75
C ARG A 234 7.48 -1.33 -8.61
N TRP A 235 7.81 -2.10 -9.65
CA TRP A 235 8.90 -3.08 -9.57
C TRP A 235 10.29 -2.49 -9.34
N GLN A 236 10.51 -1.20 -9.66
CA GLN A 236 11.79 -0.52 -9.47
C GLN A 236 12.01 0.01 -8.05
N VAL A 237 11.00 -0.09 -7.19
CA VAL A 237 11.04 0.43 -5.83
C VAL A 237 11.37 -0.70 -4.87
N ASP A 238 12.42 -0.48 -4.09
CA ASP A 238 12.64 -1.19 -2.84
C ASP A 238 11.83 -0.49 -1.75
N ALA A 239 10.63 -1.00 -1.49
CA ALA A 239 9.71 -0.38 -0.55
C ALA A 239 10.14 -0.53 0.91
N ALA A 240 11.14 -1.37 1.25
CA ALA A 240 11.63 -1.43 2.62
C ALA A 240 12.53 -0.23 2.90
N SER A 241 13.40 0.12 1.95
CA SER A 241 14.32 1.26 2.04
C SER A 241 13.77 2.58 1.47
N GLY A 242 12.69 2.51 0.71
CA GLY A 242 12.18 3.62 -0.10
C GLY A 242 13.04 3.97 -1.32
N PHE A 243 14.14 3.25 -1.57
CA PHE A 243 15.00 3.48 -2.73
C PHE A 243 14.31 3.09 -4.03
N PHE A 244 14.52 3.89 -5.08
CA PHE A 244 14.16 3.51 -6.44
C PHE A 244 15.19 4.03 -7.45
N THR A 245 15.20 3.42 -8.63
CA THR A 245 16.05 3.88 -9.73
C THR A 245 15.45 5.11 -10.40
N TYR A 246 16.29 6.13 -10.65
CA TYR A 246 15.93 7.31 -11.43
C TYR A 246 16.92 7.54 -12.59
N PRO A 247 16.48 7.91 -13.80
CA PRO A 247 15.09 8.02 -14.23
C PRO A 247 14.40 6.65 -14.17
N TYR A 248 13.11 6.66 -13.80
CA TYR A 248 12.32 5.43 -13.72
C TYR A 248 11.99 4.93 -15.13
N ALA A 249 11.74 3.63 -15.23
CA ALA A 249 11.39 2.97 -16.47
C ALA A 249 10.05 3.50 -16.98
N THR A 250 9.96 3.66 -18.30
CA THR A 250 8.74 4.11 -18.96
C THR A 250 8.11 2.95 -19.73
N ALA A 251 6.79 2.95 -19.80
CA ALA A 251 6.03 2.07 -20.70
C ALA A 251 5.21 2.93 -21.69
N PRO A 252 4.80 2.38 -22.84
CA PRO A 252 3.89 3.05 -23.76
C PRO A 252 2.61 3.54 -23.06
N ASN A 253 2.17 4.74 -23.40
CA ASN A 253 0.92 5.31 -22.89
C ASN A 253 -0.26 4.65 -23.62
N ASN A 254 -0.73 3.51 -23.09
CA ASN A 254 -1.91 2.81 -23.58
C ASN A 254 -3.19 3.48 -23.05
N ALA A 255 -3.46 4.70 -23.51
CA ALA A 255 -4.63 5.45 -23.07
C ALA A 255 -5.95 4.75 -23.44
N PRO A 256 -7.00 4.85 -22.59
CA PRO A 256 -7.07 5.65 -21.36
C PRO A 256 -6.65 4.91 -20.08
N ILE A 257 -6.30 3.61 -20.16
CA ILE A 257 -6.15 2.75 -18.99
C ILE A 257 -4.71 2.53 -18.51
N GLY A 258 -3.72 2.71 -19.38
CA GLY A 258 -2.33 2.40 -19.08
C GLY A 258 -1.83 3.14 -17.84
N LYS A 259 -1.05 2.45 -16.99
CA LYS A 259 -0.39 2.96 -15.76
C LYS A 259 -1.34 3.46 -14.65
N ARG A 260 -2.54 3.94 -14.97
CA ARG A 260 -3.55 4.42 -14.03
C ARG A 260 -4.10 3.29 -13.16
N LEU A 261 -4.90 3.64 -12.16
CA LEU A 261 -5.56 2.68 -11.28
C LEU A 261 -6.56 1.84 -12.10
N GLN A 262 -6.20 0.61 -12.43
CA GLN A 262 -7.06 -0.30 -13.20
C GLN A 262 -7.93 -1.13 -12.27
N VAL A 263 -9.20 -1.24 -12.60
CA VAL A 263 -10.20 -2.06 -11.89
C VAL A 263 -11.04 -2.80 -12.93
N LEU A 264 -11.34 -4.08 -12.70
CA LEU A 264 -12.28 -4.79 -13.56
C LEU A 264 -13.68 -4.21 -13.41
N ASN A 265 -14.39 -4.02 -14.52
CA ASN A 265 -15.74 -3.47 -14.53
C ASN A 265 -16.70 -4.32 -13.68
N ASP A 266 -16.57 -5.64 -13.79
CA ASP A 266 -17.36 -6.62 -13.06
C ASP A 266 -17.14 -6.55 -11.55
N ASP A 267 -15.98 -6.04 -11.09
CA ASP A 267 -15.71 -5.91 -9.66
C ASP A 267 -16.48 -4.77 -9.00
N MET A 268 -16.94 -3.80 -9.80
CA MET A 268 -17.74 -2.67 -9.34
C MET A 268 -19.16 -2.67 -9.90
N ASP A 269 -19.56 -3.69 -10.67
CA ASP A 269 -20.94 -3.83 -11.14
C ASP A 269 -21.87 -4.09 -9.93
N PRO A 270 -22.84 -3.20 -9.62
CA PRO A 270 -23.76 -3.39 -8.50
C PRO A 270 -24.65 -4.64 -8.62
N ALA A 271 -24.91 -5.13 -9.84
CA ALA A 271 -25.67 -6.35 -10.06
C ALA A 271 -24.86 -7.60 -9.67
N LEU A 272 -23.54 -7.58 -9.86
CA LEU A 272 -22.63 -8.67 -9.46
C LEU A 272 -22.17 -8.53 -8.00
N ASN A 273 -22.24 -7.32 -7.44
CA ASN A 273 -21.74 -6.98 -6.11
C ASN A 273 -22.81 -6.30 -5.23
N PRO A 274 -24.00 -6.93 -5.06
CA PRO A 274 -25.05 -6.34 -4.23
C PRO A 274 -24.56 -6.18 -2.80
N GLY A 275 -24.78 -4.99 -2.22
CA GLY A 275 -24.41 -4.68 -0.83
C GLY A 275 -22.92 -4.43 -0.58
N ALA A 276 -22.06 -4.48 -1.60
CA ALA A 276 -20.63 -4.28 -1.44
C ALA A 276 -20.28 -2.83 -1.02
N LEU A 277 -19.24 -2.70 -0.20
CA LEU A 277 -18.60 -1.43 0.15
C LEU A 277 -17.27 -1.28 -0.57
N PHE A 278 -16.91 -0.04 -0.91
CA PHE A 278 -15.71 0.24 -1.70
C PHE A 278 -14.81 1.27 -1.00
N PHE A 279 -13.50 1.04 -1.10
CA PHE A 279 -12.49 1.81 -0.38
C PHE A 279 -11.33 2.13 -1.31
N ALA A 280 -10.80 3.33 -1.17
CA ALA A 280 -9.56 3.75 -1.82
C ALA A 280 -8.45 3.83 -0.77
N GLU A 281 -7.23 3.56 -1.19
CA GLU A 281 -6.01 3.75 -0.40
C GLU A 281 -5.02 4.60 -1.19
N GLY A 282 -4.34 5.50 -0.48
CA GLY A 282 -3.07 6.07 -0.91
C GLY A 282 -1.96 5.55 -0.01
N LEU A 283 -0.78 5.29 -0.58
CA LEU A 283 0.43 4.89 0.13
C LEU A 283 1.62 5.69 -0.41
N TYR A 284 2.34 6.36 0.49
CA TYR A 284 3.59 7.04 0.18
C TYR A 284 4.79 6.17 0.55
N VAL A 285 5.79 6.14 -0.32
CA VAL A 285 7.11 5.55 -0.03
C VAL A 285 8.15 6.64 -0.30
N ALA A 286 8.88 7.05 0.72
CA ALA A 286 9.89 8.11 0.64
C ALA A 286 11.22 7.67 1.28
N PRO A 287 12.36 7.75 0.59
CA PRO A 287 13.62 7.22 1.12
C PRO A 287 14.04 7.81 2.46
N ASP A 288 13.87 9.11 2.68
CA ASP A 288 14.29 9.79 3.92
C ASP A 288 13.36 9.54 5.11
N ASP A 289 12.09 9.22 4.86
CA ASP A 289 11.15 8.69 5.85
C ASP A 289 11.52 7.26 6.29
N HIS A 290 11.90 6.41 5.34
CA HIS A 290 12.36 5.04 5.61
C HIS A 290 13.73 5.04 6.31
N GLU A 291 14.64 5.96 5.96
CA GLU A 291 15.90 6.23 6.67
C GLU A 291 15.67 6.68 8.12
N ALA A 292 14.59 7.41 8.39
CA ALA A 292 14.20 7.82 9.74
C ALA A 292 13.48 6.71 10.53
N GLY A 293 13.04 5.64 9.86
CA GLY A 293 12.31 4.53 10.49
C GLY A 293 10.81 4.78 10.64
N ASN A 294 10.24 5.70 9.86
CA ASN A 294 8.86 6.17 10.01
C ASN A 294 7.86 5.54 9.04
N ALA A 295 8.33 4.64 8.16
CA ALA A 295 7.60 4.04 7.04
C ALA A 295 6.34 3.20 7.34
N ARG A 296 5.80 3.20 8.57
CA ARG A 296 4.65 2.36 8.96
C ARG A 296 3.32 3.07 8.93
N ASN A 297 3.30 4.39 8.89
CA ASN A 297 2.07 5.20 8.94
C ASN A 297 1.77 5.90 7.61
N ASN A 298 2.46 5.50 6.53
CA ASN A 298 2.45 6.20 5.24
C ASN A 298 1.25 5.85 4.35
N ALA A 299 0.31 5.05 4.84
CA ALA A 299 -0.91 4.67 4.14
C ALA A 299 -2.14 5.22 4.82
N SER A 300 -3.18 5.49 4.03
CA SER A 300 -4.50 5.88 4.54
C SER A 300 -5.58 5.41 3.61
N TYR A 301 -6.71 5.00 4.17
CA TYR A 301 -7.87 4.58 3.40
C TYR A 301 -9.03 5.57 3.53
N ARG A 302 -9.93 5.55 2.54
CA ARG A 302 -11.19 6.29 2.59
C ARG A 302 -12.29 5.54 1.85
N ARG A 303 -13.45 5.39 2.49
CA ARG A 303 -14.64 4.79 1.87
C ARG A 303 -15.24 5.71 0.82
N PHE A 304 -15.66 5.14 -0.30
CA PHE A 304 -16.36 5.86 -1.37
C PHE A 304 -17.61 5.12 -1.83
N THR A 305 -18.46 5.85 -2.56
CA THR A 305 -19.59 5.33 -3.31
C THR A 305 -19.50 5.82 -4.75
N PHE A 306 -20.31 5.24 -5.62
CA PHE A 306 -20.38 5.67 -7.01
C PHE A 306 -21.79 5.56 -7.57
N THR A 307 -21.97 6.21 -8.70
CA THR A 307 -23.14 6.06 -9.56
C THR A 307 -22.79 5.13 -10.71
N TRP A 308 -23.64 4.14 -10.94
CA TRP A 308 -23.56 3.24 -12.08
C TRP A 308 -24.41 3.79 -13.21
N ALA A 309 -23.87 3.81 -14.42
CA ALA A 309 -24.61 4.18 -15.63
C ALA A 309 -24.51 3.04 -16.65
N GLU A 310 -25.67 2.67 -17.21
CA GLU A 310 -25.75 1.70 -18.28
C GLU A 310 -26.10 2.39 -19.59
N GLN A 311 -25.29 2.17 -20.62
CA GLN A 311 -25.59 2.63 -21.96
C GLN A 311 -25.18 1.58 -22.99
N GLY A 312 -26.09 1.26 -23.93
CA GLY A 312 -25.83 0.28 -24.98
C GLY A 312 -25.59 -1.15 -24.47
N GLY A 313 -26.05 -1.49 -23.26
CA GLY A 313 -25.86 -2.81 -22.64
C GLY A 313 -24.51 -2.99 -21.92
N VAL A 314 -23.71 -1.92 -21.81
CA VAL A 314 -22.47 -1.90 -21.01
C VAL A 314 -22.66 -0.94 -19.85
N GLY A 315 -22.50 -1.44 -18.63
CA GLY A 315 -22.50 -0.65 -17.42
C GLY A 315 -21.10 -0.15 -17.07
N THR A 316 -21.00 1.06 -16.51
CA THR A 316 -19.74 1.63 -16.00
C THR A 316 -19.98 2.55 -14.82
N VAL A 317 -18.94 2.75 -14.02
CA VAL A 317 -18.90 3.83 -13.04
C VAL A 317 -18.91 5.19 -13.74
N ASN A 318 -19.89 6.03 -13.43
CA ASN A 318 -20.05 7.35 -14.03
C ASN A 318 -19.42 8.46 -13.16
N ASN A 319 -19.72 8.45 -11.86
CA ASN A 319 -19.16 9.40 -10.90
C ASN A 319 -18.87 8.71 -9.57
N LEU A 320 -17.76 9.09 -8.92
CA LEU A 320 -17.36 8.64 -7.59
C LEU A 320 -17.49 9.79 -6.59
N SER A 321 -17.83 9.45 -5.35
CA SER A 321 -17.95 10.40 -4.25
C SER A 321 -17.44 9.78 -2.95
N TRP A 322 -16.74 10.56 -2.13
CA TRP A 322 -16.34 10.11 -0.80
C TRP A 322 -17.55 9.94 0.11
N ALA A 323 -17.60 8.82 0.84
CA ALA A 323 -18.69 8.50 1.75
C ALA A 323 -18.38 8.87 3.20
N GLN A 324 -17.09 8.90 3.58
CA GLN A 324 -16.60 9.21 4.92
C GLN A 324 -15.31 10.04 4.84
N ALA A 325 -14.76 10.45 5.98
CA ALA A 325 -13.44 11.08 6.06
C ALA A 325 -12.32 10.05 5.87
N THR A 326 -11.14 10.53 5.47
CA THR A 326 -9.92 9.70 5.41
C THR A 326 -9.58 9.16 6.79
N GLN A 327 -9.37 7.84 6.89
CA GLN A 327 -8.77 7.23 8.06
C GLN A 327 -7.25 7.31 7.90
N ARG A 328 -6.67 8.35 8.51
CA ARG A 328 -5.25 8.68 8.39
C ARG A 328 -4.40 7.59 9.05
N GLN A 329 -3.22 7.32 8.48
CA GLN A 329 -2.23 6.37 9.01
C GLN A 329 -2.74 4.92 9.13
N GLN A 330 -3.81 4.57 8.43
CA GLN A 330 -4.39 3.22 8.38
C GLN A 330 -4.39 2.71 6.94
N ALA A 331 -3.68 1.62 6.67
CA ALA A 331 -3.68 1.02 5.35
C ALA A 331 -5.06 0.47 4.95
N GLY A 332 -5.22 0.06 3.69
CA GLY A 332 -6.47 -0.39 3.12
C GLY A 332 -7.09 -1.55 3.92
N ILE A 333 -6.29 -2.53 4.31
CA ILE A 333 -6.76 -3.72 5.05
C ILE A 333 -7.42 -3.38 6.40
N GLN A 334 -7.06 -2.27 7.06
CA GLN A 334 -7.71 -1.82 8.30
C GLN A 334 -9.22 -1.58 8.11
N ALA A 335 -9.64 -1.17 6.91
CA ALA A 335 -11.05 -1.02 6.59
C ALA A 335 -11.83 -2.34 6.69
N TRP A 336 -11.17 -3.50 6.61
CA TRP A 336 -11.85 -4.77 6.84
C TRP A 336 -12.32 -4.86 8.30
N GLN A 337 -11.43 -4.58 9.25
CA GLN A 337 -11.77 -4.60 10.68
C GLN A 337 -12.78 -3.50 11.06
N ASP A 338 -12.66 -2.32 10.46
CA ASP A 338 -13.57 -1.21 10.78
C ASP A 338 -15.01 -1.42 10.30
N PHE A 339 -15.21 -2.24 9.25
CA PHE A 339 -16.52 -2.44 8.62
C PHE A 339 -17.05 -3.87 8.70
N GLU A 340 -16.25 -4.84 9.13
CA GLU A 340 -16.65 -6.24 9.29
C GLU A 340 -16.35 -6.72 10.73
N PRO A 341 -17.37 -6.83 11.59
CA PRO A 341 -17.18 -7.28 12.96
C PRO A 341 -16.54 -8.67 13.05
N GLY A 342 -15.59 -8.85 13.97
CA GLY A 342 -14.92 -10.13 14.21
C GLY A 342 -13.67 -10.37 13.37
N VAL A 343 -13.26 -9.41 12.54
CA VAL A 343 -11.94 -9.43 11.89
C VAL A 343 -10.85 -9.09 12.90
N THR A 344 -9.79 -9.88 12.90
CA THR A 344 -8.55 -9.59 13.62
C THR A 344 -7.48 -9.13 12.66
N ILE A 345 -6.71 -8.11 13.04
CA ILE A 345 -5.54 -7.63 12.30
C ILE A 345 -4.30 -7.73 13.19
N LEU A 346 -3.19 -8.16 12.61
CA LEU A 346 -1.87 -8.14 13.24
C LEU A 346 -0.78 -7.72 12.25
N ASP A 347 0.28 -7.14 12.81
CA ASP A 347 1.45 -6.68 12.07
C ASP A 347 2.54 -7.75 12.04
N VAL A 348 3.18 -7.94 10.88
CA VAL A 348 4.27 -8.89 10.69
C VAL A 348 5.47 -8.17 10.07
N ASP A 349 6.53 -8.03 10.87
CA ASP A 349 7.75 -7.33 10.48
C ASP A 349 8.82 -8.29 9.98
N VAL A 350 9.34 -8.04 8.78
CA VAL A 350 10.51 -8.74 8.25
C VAL A 350 11.77 -7.98 8.66
N PRO A 351 12.56 -8.48 9.63
CA PRO A 351 13.78 -7.81 10.04
C PRO A 351 14.83 -7.90 8.92
N ASN A 352 15.60 -6.83 8.73
CA ASN A 352 16.65 -6.74 7.70
C ASN A 352 16.13 -7.13 6.30
N ASP A 353 14.92 -6.69 5.94
CA ASP A 353 14.28 -6.98 4.67
C ASP A 353 15.13 -6.51 3.49
N SER A 354 15.61 -5.27 3.59
CA SER A 354 16.63 -4.71 2.70
C SER A 354 17.69 -4.00 3.54
N GLY A 355 18.88 -4.58 3.68
CA GLY A 355 19.93 -4.01 4.53
C GLY A 355 19.45 -3.80 5.98
N PRO A 356 19.53 -2.58 6.55
CA PRO A 356 19.07 -2.31 7.91
C PRO A 356 17.54 -2.07 8.01
N TYR A 357 16.83 -2.01 6.87
CA TYR A 357 15.43 -1.63 6.84
C TYR A 357 14.51 -2.82 7.14
N THR A 358 13.42 -2.55 7.86
CA THR A 358 12.40 -3.53 8.20
C THR A 358 11.27 -3.45 7.18
N GLY A 359 10.94 -4.59 6.56
CA GLY A 359 9.76 -4.74 5.73
C GLY A 359 8.52 -5.02 6.57
N HIS A 360 7.34 -4.69 6.07
CA HIS A 360 6.11 -4.80 6.84
C HIS A 360 4.97 -5.41 6.05
N PHE A 361 4.32 -6.41 6.63
CA PHE A 361 3.04 -6.97 6.21
C PHE A 361 2.00 -6.71 7.28
N ILE A 362 0.74 -6.59 6.85
CA ILE A 362 -0.42 -6.56 7.72
C ILE A 362 -1.27 -7.79 7.37
N VAL A 363 -1.58 -8.61 8.36
CA VAL A 363 -2.37 -9.83 8.22
C VAL A 363 -3.73 -9.61 8.86
N GLY A 364 -4.80 -9.82 8.09
CA GLY A 364 -6.17 -9.87 8.56
C GLY A 364 -6.72 -11.29 8.49
N TYR A 365 -7.56 -11.68 9.43
CA TYR A 365 -8.30 -12.94 9.36
C TYR A 365 -9.66 -12.88 10.05
N LYS A 366 -10.58 -13.73 9.58
CA LYS A 366 -11.89 -13.96 10.18
C LYS A 366 -12.37 -15.38 9.87
N VAL A 367 -13.08 -15.97 10.84
CA VAL A 367 -13.74 -17.27 10.69
C VAL A 367 -15.24 -17.10 10.80
N PHE A 368 -16.00 -17.71 9.90
CA PHE A 368 -17.45 -17.69 9.86
C PHE A 368 -17.99 -19.06 10.22
N ASP A 369 -18.88 -19.14 11.21
CA ASP A 369 -19.65 -20.35 11.49
C ASP A 369 -20.82 -20.43 10.50
N ASN A 370 -20.85 -21.50 9.70
CA ASN A 370 -21.88 -21.71 8.69
C ASN A 370 -23.19 -22.28 9.28
N GLY A 371 -23.18 -22.65 10.56
CA GLY A 371 -24.34 -23.19 11.28
C GLY A 371 -24.68 -24.64 10.92
N ASP A 372 -23.80 -25.31 10.17
CA ASP A 372 -23.98 -26.68 9.67
C ASP A 372 -22.83 -27.63 10.08
N GLY A 373 -22.00 -27.21 11.03
CA GLY A 373 -20.81 -27.95 11.46
C GLY A 373 -19.59 -27.67 10.59
N THR A 374 -19.64 -26.67 9.70
CA THR A 374 -18.49 -26.18 8.95
C THR A 374 -18.19 -24.72 9.25
N TRP A 375 -16.95 -24.32 9.00
CA TRP A 375 -16.44 -22.97 9.18
C TRP A 375 -15.71 -22.50 7.94
N ASP A 376 -16.01 -21.29 7.49
CA ASP A 376 -15.27 -20.60 6.44
C ASP A 376 -14.13 -19.80 7.07
N TYR A 377 -12.90 -20.10 6.66
CA TYR A 377 -11.70 -19.37 7.06
C TYR A 377 -11.32 -18.40 5.95
N GLU A 378 -11.24 -17.11 6.25
CA GLU A 378 -10.81 -16.05 5.34
C GLU A 378 -9.58 -15.35 5.91
N TYR A 379 -8.52 -15.26 5.10
CA TYR A 379 -7.29 -14.54 5.41
C TYR A 379 -7.02 -13.52 4.32
N ALA A 380 -6.53 -12.34 4.70
CA ALA A 380 -6.02 -11.32 3.79
C ALA A 380 -4.63 -10.90 4.27
N ILE A 381 -3.66 -10.83 3.37
CA ILE A 381 -2.30 -10.40 3.69
C ILE A 381 -1.95 -9.23 2.78
N GLN A 382 -1.83 -8.04 3.35
CA GLN A 382 -1.33 -6.86 2.66
C GLN A 382 0.18 -6.75 2.89
N ASN A 383 0.96 -6.75 1.82
CA ASN A 383 2.36 -6.34 1.90
C ASN A 383 2.42 -4.83 1.79
N LEU A 384 2.71 -4.13 2.90
CA LEU A 384 2.81 -2.67 2.88
C LEU A 384 4.15 -2.24 2.26
N THR A 385 5.26 -2.75 2.79
CA THR A 385 6.62 -2.28 2.45
C THR A 385 7.68 -3.36 2.33
N SER A 386 7.40 -4.65 2.54
CA SER A 386 8.42 -5.70 2.38
C SER A 386 8.86 -5.81 0.92
N HIS A 387 10.13 -5.47 0.66
CA HIS A 387 10.75 -5.69 -0.65
C HIS A 387 10.93 -7.18 -0.92
N ARG A 388 11.13 -7.97 0.15
CA ARG A 388 11.26 -9.43 0.03
C ARG A 388 10.02 -10.14 -0.47
N SER A 389 8.83 -9.56 -0.31
CA SER A 389 7.56 -10.07 -0.86
C SER A 389 7.18 -11.47 -0.33
N GLY A 390 5.92 -11.87 -0.49
CA GLY A 390 5.44 -13.21 -0.10
C GLY A 390 5.43 -14.21 -1.27
N GLN A 391 5.83 -15.45 -1.04
CA GLN A 391 5.85 -16.55 -2.03
C GLN A 391 4.87 -17.67 -1.70
N SER A 392 4.60 -17.90 -0.43
CA SER A 392 3.69 -18.94 0.04
C SER A 392 3.00 -18.52 1.32
N PHE A 393 1.80 -19.06 1.53
CA PHE A 393 1.07 -18.96 2.78
C PHE A 393 0.60 -20.36 3.17
N SER A 394 0.79 -20.73 4.43
CA SER A 394 0.45 -22.05 4.94
C SER A 394 -0.28 -21.95 6.26
N VAL A 395 -1.46 -22.56 6.33
CA VAL A 395 -2.29 -22.63 7.54
C VAL A 395 -2.36 -24.09 7.99
N PRO A 396 -2.02 -24.40 9.25
CA PRO A 396 -2.06 -25.77 9.75
C PRO A 396 -3.49 -26.30 9.78
N VAL A 397 -3.64 -27.58 9.48
CA VAL A 397 -4.90 -28.33 9.52
C VAL A 397 -4.61 -29.68 10.18
N PRO A 398 -5.25 -29.99 11.31
CA PRO A 398 -5.10 -31.27 12.00
C PRO A 398 -5.47 -32.47 11.12
N ALA A 399 -5.03 -33.65 11.55
CA ALA A 399 -5.50 -34.89 10.96
C ALA A 399 -7.04 -34.99 11.09
N ASN A 400 -7.67 -35.65 10.13
CA ASN A 400 -9.12 -35.92 10.08
C ASN A 400 -10.04 -34.71 9.86
N VAL A 401 -9.50 -33.49 9.69
CA VAL A 401 -10.30 -32.33 9.25
C VAL A 401 -10.48 -32.37 7.73
N ASN A 402 -11.72 -32.32 7.27
CA ASN A 402 -12.06 -32.21 5.86
C ASN A 402 -12.01 -30.75 5.40
N VAL A 403 -11.21 -30.49 4.39
CA VAL A 403 -11.06 -29.15 3.78
C VAL A 403 -11.71 -29.13 2.41
N THR A 404 -12.57 -28.12 2.18
CA THR A 404 -13.25 -27.90 0.91
C THR A 404 -13.20 -26.41 0.50
N ASN A 405 -13.70 -26.07 -0.68
CA ASN A 405 -13.83 -24.69 -1.18
C ASN A 405 -12.54 -23.86 -1.10
N VAL A 406 -11.38 -24.51 -1.27
CA VAL A 406 -10.09 -23.83 -1.20
C VAL A 406 -9.96 -22.85 -2.37
N GLY A 407 -9.67 -21.60 -2.06
CA GLY A 407 -9.61 -20.52 -3.03
C GLY A 407 -8.62 -19.43 -2.63
N ALA A 408 -8.44 -18.48 -3.53
CA ALA A 408 -7.62 -17.30 -3.31
C ALA A 408 -8.05 -16.16 -4.24
N HIS A 409 -7.67 -14.94 -3.88
CA HIS A 409 -7.83 -13.75 -4.72
C HIS A 409 -6.49 -13.01 -4.85
N TYR A 410 -6.17 -12.56 -6.07
CA TYR A 410 -4.95 -11.81 -6.38
C TYR A 410 -5.30 -10.56 -7.22
N VAL A 411 -4.58 -9.47 -7.01
CA VAL A 411 -4.66 -8.30 -7.90
C VAL A 411 -3.80 -8.51 -9.16
N ASN A 412 -4.27 -8.06 -10.32
CA ASN A 412 -3.57 -8.23 -11.59
C ASN A 412 -2.51 -7.14 -11.84
N HIS A 413 -1.31 -7.55 -12.26
CA HIS A 413 -0.28 -6.64 -12.75
C HIS A 413 -0.51 -6.21 -14.19
N HIS A 414 -0.22 -4.95 -14.48
CA HIS A 414 -0.52 -4.34 -15.77
C HIS A 414 0.55 -3.33 -16.22
N SER A 415 0.46 -2.97 -17.51
CA SER A 415 1.23 -1.89 -18.12
C SER A 415 2.76 -2.07 -18.11
N GLY A 416 3.27 -3.28 -17.94
CA GLY A 416 4.70 -3.58 -17.84
C GLY A 416 5.26 -3.49 -16.42
N ASP A 417 4.41 -3.66 -15.40
CA ASP A 417 4.80 -3.60 -13.99
C ASP A 417 5.49 -4.89 -13.52
N GLY A 418 6.71 -5.11 -13.99
CA GLY A 418 7.59 -6.21 -13.61
C GLY A 418 8.97 -6.10 -14.27
N GLU A 419 9.89 -6.97 -13.87
CA GLU A 419 11.30 -6.90 -14.28
C GLU A 419 11.44 -6.98 -15.80
N GLY A 420 12.20 -6.05 -16.38
CA GLY A 420 12.35 -5.93 -17.83
C GLY A 420 11.16 -5.28 -18.56
N GLY A 421 10.22 -4.67 -17.84
CA GLY A 421 9.07 -3.97 -18.43
C GLY A 421 7.97 -4.90 -18.92
N VAL A 422 7.94 -6.14 -18.43
CA VAL A 422 6.83 -7.09 -18.61
C VAL A 422 6.01 -7.13 -17.33
N ASN A 423 4.70 -7.37 -17.41
CA ASN A 423 3.91 -7.56 -16.18
C ASN A 423 4.51 -8.73 -15.37
N TYR A 424 4.52 -8.60 -14.05
CA TYR A 424 4.56 -9.78 -13.19
C TYR A 424 3.43 -10.75 -13.57
N SER A 425 3.71 -12.04 -13.42
CA SER A 425 2.77 -13.11 -13.71
C SER A 425 1.51 -12.96 -12.86
N SER A 426 0.35 -13.25 -13.45
CA SER A 426 -0.93 -13.41 -12.74
C SER A 426 -1.33 -14.87 -12.60
N ALA A 427 -0.38 -15.80 -12.78
CA ALA A 427 -0.64 -17.23 -12.60
C ALA A 427 -1.11 -17.50 -11.16
N PRO A 428 -2.21 -18.26 -10.97
CA PRO A 428 -2.70 -18.57 -9.63
C PRO A 428 -1.66 -19.36 -8.84
N TRP A 429 -1.66 -19.22 -7.51
CA TRP A 429 -0.78 -20.02 -6.67
C TRP A 429 -1.26 -21.47 -6.68
N ASN A 430 -0.30 -22.40 -6.67
CA ASN A 430 -0.59 -23.81 -6.50
C ASN A 430 -1.14 -24.05 -5.10
N ILE A 431 -2.29 -24.71 -5.02
CA ILE A 431 -2.97 -25.06 -3.77
C ILE A 431 -2.66 -26.51 -3.45
N THR A 432 -2.16 -26.77 -2.25
CA THR A 432 -1.88 -28.11 -1.74
C THR A 432 -2.54 -28.29 -0.39
N VAL A 433 -3.37 -29.33 -0.24
CA VAL A 433 -3.89 -29.79 1.05
C VAL A 433 -3.21 -31.10 1.37
N ALA A 434 -2.09 -31.03 2.11
CA ALA A 434 -1.27 -32.18 2.45
C ALA A 434 -0.38 -31.84 3.64
N ASN A 435 0.21 -32.88 4.27
CA ASN A 435 1.18 -32.73 5.35
C ASN A 435 0.68 -31.88 6.53
N GLY A 436 -0.62 -31.94 6.83
CA GLY A 436 -1.24 -31.21 7.94
C GLY A 436 -1.38 -29.70 7.70
N ALA A 437 -1.53 -29.26 6.46
CA ALA A 437 -1.76 -27.85 6.13
C ALA A 437 -2.52 -27.65 4.82
N VAL A 438 -3.15 -26.48 4.69
CA VAL A 438 -3.48 -25.88 3.40
C VAL A 438 -2.37 -24.89 3.06
N THR A 439 -1.73 -25.09 1.91
CA THR A 439 -0.64 -24.24 1.44
C THR A 439 -0.97 -23.70 0.05
N TRP A 440 -0.84 -22.39 -0.11
CA TRP A 440 -0.79 -21.72 -1.42
C TRP A 440 0.66 -21.33 -1.69
N ALA A 441 1.19 -21.61 -2.88
CA ALA A 441 2.54 -21.20 -3.25
C ALA A 441 2.67 -20.85 -4.74
N THR A 442 3.44 -19.81 -5.05
CA THR A 442 3.87 -19.51 -6.44
C THR A 442 5.27 -20.10 -6.72
N GLU A 443 5.79 -19.88 -7.93
CA GLU A 443 7.16 -20.25 -8.29
C GLU A 443 8.17 -19.54 -7.37
N THR A 444 9.35 -20.12 -7.18
CA THR A 444 10.42 -19.49 -6.40
C THR A 444 11.07 -18.34 -7.16
N PHE A 445 11.77 -17.44 -6.44
CA PHE A 445 12.50 -16.34 -7.08
C PHE A 445 13.57 -16.83 -8.08
N SER A 446 14.19 -17.98 -7.82
CA SER A 446 15.17 -18.58 -8.72
C SER A 446 14.57 -19.17 -10.00
N GLU A 447 13.30 -19.62 -9.94
CA GLU A 447 12.60 -20.16 -11.11
C GLU A 447 12.04 -19.04 -11.98
N ASN A 448 11.42 -18.05 -11.36
CA ASN A 448 10.80 -16.94 -12.05
C ASN A 448 10.81 -15.68 -11.18
N ILE A 449 11.72 -14.74 -11.45
CA ILE A 449 11.78 -13.44 -10.75
C ILE A 449 10.50 -12.61 -10.92
N ASN A 450 9.73 -12.90 -12.00
CA ASN A 450 8.45 -12.29 -12.32
C ASN A 450 7.26 -13.15 -11.89
N ALA A 451 7.44 -14.12 -10.99
CA ALA A 451 6.33 -14.90 -10.43
C ALA A 451 5.29 -13.98 -9.74
N ASN A 452 4.10 -14.54 -9.53
CA ASN A 452 2.96 -13.90 -8.89
C ASN A 452 3.18 -13.76 -7.37
N ALA A 453 4.33 -13.29 -6.92
CA ALA A 453 4.61 -13.09 -5.50
C ALA A 453 3.80 -11.92 -4.94
N LEU A 454 3.42 -11.97 -3.66
CA LEU A 454 2.74 -10.89 -2.94
C LEU A 454 3.67 -9.67 -2.81
N ARG A 455 3.62 -8.76 -3.79
CA ARG A 455 4.48 -7.57 -3.91
C ARG A 455 4.01 -6.44 -2.98
N TRP A 456 4.90 -5.52 -2.67
CA TRP A 456 4.59 -4.36 -1.84
C TRP A 456 3.45 -3.51 -2.42
N GLY A 457 2.68 -2.88 -1.54
CA GLY A 457 1.48 -2.13 -1.87
C GLY A 457 0.36 -2.96 -2.49
N THR A 458 0.37 -4.30 -2.31
CA THR A 458 -0.70 -5.21 -2.78
C THR A 458 -1.17 -6.13 -1.66
N MET A 459 -2.36 -6.71 -1.83
CA MET A 459 -3.01 -7.60 -0.88
C MET A 459 -3.58 -8.83 -1.58
N TYR A 460 -3.30 -10.01 -1.04
CA TYR A 460 -3.87 -11.29 -1.48
C TYR A 460 -4.77 -11.89 -0.42
N ASN A 461 -5.76 -12.65 -0.86
CA ASN A 461 -6.66 -13.39 0.01
C ASN A 461 -6.50 -14.90 -0.16
N PHE A 462 -6.70 -15.63 0.94
CA PHE A 462 -6.65 -17.07 1.02
C PHE A 462 -7.87 -17.56 1.79
N ARG A 463 -8.51 -18.62 1.32
CA ARG A 463 -9.75 -19.10 1.92
C ARG A 463 -9.98 -20.59 1.74
N PHE A 464 -10.72 -21.17 2.67
CA PHE A 464 -11.24 -22.53 2.57
C PHE A 464 -12.36 -22.73 3.60
N THR A 465 -13.14 -23.79 3.41
CA THR A 465 -14.10 -24.29 4.39
C THR A 465 -13.51 -25.52 5.06
N ALA A 466 -13.64 -25.64 6.38
CA ALA A 466 -13.29 -26.85 7.12
C ALA A 466 -14.43 -27.27 8.07
N ASP A 467 -14.52 -28.57 8.36
CA ASP A 467 -15.46 -29.14 9.35
C ASP A 467 -14.92 -29.12 10.79
N ALA A 468 -14.00 -28.19 11.07
CA ALA A 468 -13.45 -27.98 12.40
C ALA A 468 -13.53 -26.51 12.82
N LYS A 469 -13.91 -26.31 14.09
CA LYS A 469 -13.99 -25.00 14.75
C LYS A 469 -12.61 -24.32 14.78
N PRO A 470 -12.55 -22.98 14.85
CA PRO A 470 -11.27 -22.29 14.92
C PRO A 470 -10.57 -22.51 16.26
N GLU A 471 -9.25 -22.65 16.19
CA GLU A 471 -8.30 -22.60 17.29
C GLU A 471 -7.08 -21.76 16.89
N ALA A 472 -6.43 -21.14 17.86
CA ALA A 472 -5.21 -20.39 17.62
C ALA A 472 -4.07 -21.34 17.19
N ALA A 473 -3.50 -21.11 16.02
CA ALA A 473 -2.36 -21.86 15.51
C ALA A 473 -1.41 -20.98 14.69
N ASP A 474 -0.17 -21.44 14.54
CA ASP A 474 0.86 -20.70 13.83
C ASP A 474 0.76 -20.93 12.31
N ALA A 475 0.40 -19.88 11.58
CA ALA A 475 0.50 -19.85 10.13
C ALA A 475 1.89 -19.36 9.69
N THR A 476 2.29 -19.73 8.48
CA THR A 476 3.61 -19.38 7.91
C THR A 476 3.46 -18.63 6.59
N LEU A 477 4.12 -17.47 6.47
CA LEU A 477 4.29 -16.71 5.23
C LEU A 477 5.73 -16.90 4.73
N GLY A 478 5.93 -17.69 3.67
CA GLY A 478 7.23 -17.83 3.02
C GLY A 478 7.60 -16.59 2.23
N LEU A 479 8.84 -16.10 2.37
CA LEU A 479 9.32 -14.91 1.68
C LEU A 479 9.89 -15.25 0.30
N PHE A 480 9.61 -14.39 -0.68
CA PHE A 480 9.95 -14.66 -2.08
C PHE A 480 11.42 -14.39 -2.39
N ARG A 481 11.91 -13.19 -2.08
CA ARG A 481 13.33 -12.88 -2.30
C ARG A 481 14.18 -13.53 -1.21
N PRO A 482 15.36 -14.07 -1.56
CA PRO A 482 16.29 -14.68 -0.61
C PRO A 482 16.68 -13.75 0.54
N GLY A 483 16.91 -14.30 1.72
CA GLY A 483 17.35 -13.59 2.92
C GLY A 483 17.05 -14.40 4.19
N THR A 484 17.43 -13.86 5.36
CA THR A 484 17.15 -14.46 6.67
C THR A 484 16.29 -13.51 7.50
N PRO A 485 15.15 -13.95 8.06
CA PRO A 485 14.56 -15.29 7.96
C PRO A 485 14.01 -15.58 6.55
N ASP A 486 13.79 -16.83 6.16
CA ASP A 486 13.17 -17.19 4.87
C ASP A 486 11.64 -17.23 4.92
N ALA A 487 11.05 -17.22 6.11
CA ALA A 487 9.62 -17.14 6.33
C ALA A 487 9.30 -16.35 7.62
N MET A 488 8.07 -15.87 7.71
CA MET A 488 7.50 -15.27 8.91
C MET A 488 6.44 -16.22 9.49
N VAL A 489 6.41 -16.34 10.82
CA VAL A 489 5.44 -17.16 11.55
C VAL A 489 4.63 -16.26 12.47
N PHE A 490 3.31 -16.44 12.48
CA PHE A 490 2.39 -15.66 13.29
C PHE A 490 1.12 -16.46 13.58
N THR A 491 0.53 -16.20 14.74
CA THR A 491 -0.67 -16.90 15.19
C THR A 491 -1.93 -16.33 14.53
N VAL A 492 -2.77 -17.21 14.00
CA VAL A 492 -4.10 -16.91 13.43
C VAL A 492 -5.11 -17.93 13.94
N ASP A 493 -6.39 -17.69 13.68
CA ASP A 493 -7.39 -18.75 13.82
C ASP A 493 -7.25 -19.72 12.65
N ALA A 494 -7.04 -21.00 12.94
CA ALA A 494 -6.96 -22.11 11.98
C ALA A 494 -7.89 -23.25 12.43
N PRO A 495 -8.16 -24.25 11.58
CA PRO A 495 -8.89 -25.44 12.00
C PRO A 495 -8.26 -26.05 13.25
N GLY A 496 -9.02 -26.03 14.34
CA GLY A 496 -8.61 -26.62 15.60
C GLY A 496 -8.63 -28.13 15.52
N GLY A 497 -7.80 -28.75 16.35
CA GLY A 497 -7.93 -30.17 16.58
C GLY A 497 -9.32 -30.45 17.14
N CYS A 498 -9.93 -31.54 16.73
CA CYS A 498 -11.07 -32.02 17.47
C CYS A 498 -10.56 -32.61 18.79
N GLU A 499 -10.43 -31.80 19.84
CA GLU A 499 -10.20 -32.33 21.19
C GLU A 499 -11.49 -32.95 21.70
N LEU A 500 -11.72 -34.23 21.37
CA LEU A 500 -12.71 -35.03 22.06
C LEU A 500 -12.09 -35.55 23.36
N VAL A 501 -12.70 -35.19 24.49
CA VAL A 501 -12.29 -35.73 25.79
C VAL A 501 -12.54 -37.23 25.79
N GLY A 502 -11.47 -38.03 25.72
CA GLY A 502 -11.58 -39.49 25.61
C GLY A 502 -11.22 -40.04 24.22
N ASP A 503 -10.88 -39.20 23.24
CA ASP A 503 -10.16 -39.64 22.04
C ASP A 503 -8.68 -39.77 22.42
N ILE A 504 -8.27 -41.01 22.66
CA ILE A 504 -6.98 -41.39 23.23
C ILE A 504 -5.98 -41.65 22.11
N ASN A 505 -6.47 -42.13 20.96
CA ASN A 505 -5.65 -42.48 19.81
C ASN A 505 -5.52 -41.32 18.80
N GLY A 506 -6.29 -40.24 18.99
CA GLY A 506 -6.30 -39.02 18.17
C GLY A 506 -6.97 -39.21 16.80
N ASP A 507 -7.90 -40.16 16.66
CA ASP A 507 -8.55 -40.49 15.38
C ASP A 507 -9.83 -39.70 15.12
N GLY A 508 -10.23 -38.81 16.03
CA GLY A 508 -11.42 -37.97 15.90
C GLY A 508 -12.72 -38.68 16.30
N ALA A 509 -12.66 -39.87 16.88
CA ALA A 509 -13.78 -40.54 17.51
C ALA A 509 -13.44 -40.92 18.96
N VAL A 510 -14.46 -41.10 19.79
CA VAL A 510 -14.34 -41.75 21.10
C VAL A 510 -15.02 -43.10 21.00
N ASP A 511 -14.27 -44.14 20.65
CA ASP A 511 -14.83 -45.44 20.31
C ASP A 511 -14.11 -46.63 20.97
N PHE A 512 -14.31 -47.84 20.43
CA PHE A 512 -13.70 -49.04 20.96
C PHE A 512 -12.17 -49.07 20.82
N ALA A 513 -11.60 -48.34 19.87
CA ALA A 513 -10.16 -48.20 19.72
C ALA A 513 -9.57 -47.45 20.92
N ASP A 514 -10.18 -46.33 21.34
CA ASP A 514 -9.76 -45.58 22.54
C ASP A 514 -9.91 -46.39 23.81
N LEU A 515 -11.06 -47.07 23.94
CA LEU A 515 -11.32 -47.94 25.09
C LEU A 515 -10.31 -49.08 25.14
N SER A 516 -9.98 -49.68 24.00
CA SER A 516 -8.98 -50.74 23.91
C SER A 516 -7.58 -50.22 24.29
N GLU A 517 -7.22 -49.02 23.86
CA GLU A 517 -5.94 -48.40 24.17
C GLU A 517 -5.80 -48.10 25.67
N VAL A 518 -6.81 -47.46 26.26
CA VAL A 518 -6.84 -47.17 27.71
C VAL A 518 -6.80 -48.45 28.52
N LEU A 519 -7.58 -49.47 28.16
CA LEU A 519 -7.58 -50.74 28.87
C LEU A 519 -6.25 -51.49 28.75
N THR A 520 -5.55 -51.36 27.62
CA THR A 520 -4.24 -51.98 27.41
C THR A 520 -3.14 -51.32 28.25
N GLY A 521 -3.21 -49.99 28.43
CA GLY A 521 -2.25 -49.22 29.24
C GLY A 521 -2.71 -48.91 30.68
N PHE A 522 -3.83 -49.49 31.13
CA PHE A 522 -4.48 -49.11 32.38
C PHE A 522 -3.62 -49.40 33.63
N GLY A 523 -3.46 -48.39 34.49
CA GLY A 523 -2.59 -48.44 35.67
C GLY A 523 -1.10 -48.24 35.35
N GLY A 524 -0.77 -47.95 34.09
CA GLY A 524 0.55 -47.53 33.62
C GLY A 524 0.47 -46.14 33.00
N SER A 525 0.28 -46.09 31.68
CA SER A 525 0.19 -44.84 30.90
C SER A 525 -1.14 -44.12 31.05
N TYR A 526 -2.19 -44.83 31.48
CA TYR A 526 -3.54 -44.30 31.64
C TYR A 526 -4.12 -44.66 33.00
N ASP A 527 -5.03 -43.82 33.50
CA ASP A 527 -5.66 -43.97 34.80
C ASP A 527 -7.20 -43.98 34.75
N PHE A 528 -7.84 -43.92 35.93
CA PHE A 528 -9.30 -43.92 36.04
C PHE A 528 -9.95 -42.69 35.40
N GLN A 529 -9.25 -41.55 35.32
CA GLN A 529 -9.76 -40.35 34.68
C GLN A 529 -9.83 -40.57 33.17
N ASP A 530 -8.79 -41.15 32.55
CA ASP A 530 -8.79 -41.46 31.12
C ASP A 530 -9.90 -42.45 30.75
N LEU A 531 -10.05 -43.53 31.54
CA LEU A 531 -11.13 -44.49 31.33
C LEU A 531 -12.51 -43.86 31.51
N SER A 532 -12.66 -42.96 32.49
CA SER A 532 -13.90 -42.21 32.68
C SER A 532 -14.18 -41.28 31.50
N ASN A 533 -13.15 -40.62 30.96
CA ASN A 533 -13.26 -39.73 29.81
C ASN A 533 -13.73 -40.50 28.57
N VAL A 534 -13.11 -41.64 28.24
CA VAL A 534 -13.55 -42.52 27.12
C VAL A 534 -15.00 -42.97 27.31
N LEU A 535 -15.34 -43.51 28.49
CA LEU A 535 -16.67 -44.08 28.72
C LEU A 535 -17.79 -43.02 28.77
N SER A 536 -17.49 -41.82 29.26
CA SER A 536 -18.48 -40.73 29.36
C SER A 536 -18.73 -40.03 28.03
N ASN A 537 -17.78 -40.11 27.10
CA ASN A 537 -17.89 -39.51 25.76
C ASN A 537 -18.00 -40.57 24.66
N PHE A 538 -18.18 -41.85 25.01
CA PHE A 538 -18.23 -42.96 24.06
C PHE A 538 -19.31 -42.77 22.99
N GLY A 539 -18.91 -42.92 21.73
CA GLY A 539 -19.73 -42.68 20.54
C GLY A 539 -19.83 -41.21 20.12
N GLN A 540 -19.01 -40.31 20.70
CA GLN A 540 -18.78 -39.00 20.11
C GLN A 540 -17.86 -39.14 18.90
N GLU A 541 -18.19 -38.43 17.84
CA GLU A 541 -17.41 -38.34 16.61
C GLU A 541 -17.33 -36.86 16.23
N CYS A 542 -16.20 -36.48 15.67
CA CYS A 542 -16.06 -35.36 14.76
C CYS A 542 -16.50 -35.87 13.36
#